data_AF-A0A534B5S5-F1
#
_entry.id   AF-A0A534B5S5-F1
#
_cell.length_a   1.000
_cell.length_b   1.000
_cell.length_c   1.000
_cell.angle_alpha   90.00
_cell.angle_beta   90.00
_cell.angle_gamma   90.00
#
_symmetry.space_group_name_H-M   'P 1'
#
loop_
_entity.id
_entity.type
_entity.pdbx_description
1 polymer ?
#
loop_
_entity_poly.entity_id
_entity_poly.type
_entity_poly.pdbx_seq_one_letter_code
_entity_poly.pdbx_strand_id
1 'polypeptide(L)'
;MTKRLTLGGGTLLALALLFIGLTVLCNYALRGWRLDLTQNHLYTTAPGTDRILRSIKEPINLYLFFSEKTAAQLPRLKTYGVRVREFLEELAARSNGTLHLHVIDPQPFSEDEDRASELGVRGAPVGPTGSQLYFGLAGTNSTDGHAAIAFFDPDKEEFLEYDVVKLIYQLANPKKPVVAWLSSLPMT
;
A
#
# COMPACT_ATOMS: atom_id res chain seq x y z
N MET A 1 -12.32 -40.93 50.49
CA MET A 1 -12.69 -41.52 49.18
C MET A 1 -12.99 -40.38 48.21
N THR A 2 -12.18 -40.23 47.17
CA THR A 2 -12.26 -39.17 46.16
C THR A 2 -13.45 -39.40 45.22
N LYS A 3 -14.39 -38.44 45.16
CA LYS A 3 -15.49 -38.46 44.19
C LYS A 3 -14.91 -38.24 42.79
N ARG A 4 -14.80 -39.31 42.01
CA ARG A 4 -14.56 -39.23 40.56
C ARG A 4 -15.80 -38.62 39.92
N LEU A 5 -15.72 -37.34 39.63
CA LEU A 5 -16.72 -36.58 38.89
C LEU A 5 -16.85 -37.21 37.49
N THR A 6 -18.00 -37.79 37.17
CA THR A 6 -18.37 -38.23 35.81
C THR A 6 -18.64 -36.99 34.94
N LEU A 7 -17.62 -36.16 34.73
CA LEU A 7 -17.55 -35.08 33.73
C LEU A 7 -17.15 -35.71 32.39
N GLY A 8 -18.10 -36.39 31.75
CA GLY A 8 -17.86 -37.02 30.45
C GLY A 8 -18.38 -36.14 29.32
N GLY A 9 -19.60 -36.40 28.87
CA GLY A 9 -20.14 -35.80 27.64
C GLY A 9 -20.70 -34.37 27.78
N GLY A 10 -21.51 -34.11 28.80
CA GLY A 10 -22.23 -32.82 28.91
C GLY A 10 -21.29 -31.63 29.09
N THR A 11 -20.24 -31.80 29.88
CA THR A 11 -19.22 -30.79 30.14
C THR A 11 -18.36 -30.54 28.91
N LEU A 12 -18.01 -31.60 28.18
CA LEU A 12 -17.30 -31.52 26.89
C LEU A 12 -18.13 -30.76 25.85
N LEU A 13 -19.45 -31.02 25.80
CA LEU A 13 -20.37 -30.36 24.87
C LEU A 13 -20.57 -28.88 25.23
N ALA A 14 -20.68 -28.54 26.52
CA ALA A 14 -20.74 -27.16 26.99
C ALA A 14 -19.44 -26.39 26.69
N LEU A 15 -18.27 -27.00 26.89
CA LEU A 15 -16.98 -26.41 26.55
C LEU A 15 -16.81 -26.20 25.05
N ALA A 16 -17.26 -27.15 24.22
CA ALA A 16 -17.22 -27.01 22.77
C ALA A 16 -18.10 -25.85 22.28
N LEU A 17 -19.32 -25.71 22.81
CA LEU A 17 -20.22 -24.61 22.48
C LEU A 17 -19.66 -23.25 22.96
N LEU A 18 -19.11 -23.21 24.17
CA LEU A 18 -18.44 -22.02 24.70
C LEU A 18 -17.27 -21.61 23.81
N PHE A 19 -16.43 -22.58 23.41
CA PHE A 19 -15.29 -22.35 22.54
C PHE A 19 -15.71 -21.77 21.19
N ILE A 20 -16.70 -22.38 20.52
CA ILE A 20 -17.23 -21.89 19.25
C ILE A 20 -17.81 -20.47 19.42
N GLY A 21 -18.60 -20.23 20.46
CA GLY A 21 -19.17 -18.92 20.74
C GLY A 21 -18.10 -17.85 20.97
N LEU A 22 -17.06 -18.18 21.73
CA LEU A 22 -15.94 -17.30 21.99
C LEU A 22 -15.12 -17.02 20.72
N THR A 23 -14.88 -18.04 19.88
CA THR A 23 -14.19 -17.86 18.60
C THR A 23 -14.96 -16.94 17.66
N VAL A 24 -16.28 -17.11 17.54
CA VAL A 24 -17.12 -16.23 16.71
C VAL A 24 -17.13 -14.81 17.26
N LEU A 25 -17.27 -14.64 18.58
CA LEU A 25 -17.25 -13.33 19.24
C LEU A 25 -15.90 -12.64 19.05
N CYS A 26 -14.79 -13.33 19.27
CA CYS A 26 -13.45 -12.80 19.05
C CYS A 26 -13.23 -12.42 17.58
N ASN A 27 -13.66 -13.26 16.63
CA ASN A 27 -13.55 -12.94 15.20
C ASN A 27 -14.36 -11.70 14.80
N TYR A 28 -15.47 -11.41 15.47
CA TYR A 28 -16.28 -10.24 15.19
C TYR A 28 -15.77 -8.99 15.93
N ALA A 29 -15.41 -9.13 17.21
CA ALA A 29 -14.97 -8.02 18.07
C ALA A 29 -13.52 -7.57 17.78
N LEU A 30 -12.64 -8.49 17.37
CA LEU A 30 -11.25 -8.20 17.01
C LEU A 30 -11.08 -8.01 15.50
N ARG A 31 -12.18 -7.98 14.73
CA ARG A 31 -12.15 -7.79 13.29
C ARG A 31 -11.59 -6.40 12.99
N GLY A 32 -10.37 -6.34 12.45
CA GLY A 32 -9.66 -5.08 12.14
C GLY A 32 -8.69 -4.60 13.22
N TRP A 33 -8.60 -5.27 14.37
CA TRP A 33 -7.51 -5.05 15.32
C TRP A 33 -6.27 -5.83 14.85
N ARG A 34 -5.40 -5.15 14.11
CA ARG A 34 -4.05 -5.61 13.78
C ARG A 34 -3.08 -4.91 14.73
N LEU A 35 -2.64 -5.63 15.75
CA LEU A 35 -1.56 -5.17 16.63
C LEU A 35 -0.22 -5.56 15.98
N ASP A 36 0.50 -4.59 15.44
CA ASP A 36 1.82 -4.82 14.88
C ASP A 36 2.85 -4.97 16.00
N LEU A 37 3.31 -6.20 16.22
CA LEU A 37 4.30 -6.57 17.23
C LEU A 37 5.73 -6.60 16.67
N THR A 38 5.95 -6.11 15.44
CA THR A 38 7.28 -6.07 14.85
C THR A 38 8.07 -4.90 15.41
N GLN A 39 9.38 -5.10 15.57
CA GLN A 39 10.30 -4.15 16.24
C GLN A 39 10.34 -2.75 15.60
N ASN A 40 9.92 -2.62 14.34
CA ASN A 40 9.98 -1.38 13.57
C ASN A 40 8.58 -0.85 13.15
N HIS A 41 7.48 -1.43 13.66
CA HIS A 41 6.13 -1.13 13.17
C HIS A 41 6.01 -1.17 11.63
N LEU A 42 6.70 -2.13 10.99
CA LEU A 42 6.82 -2.25 9.53
C LEU A 42 5.46 -2.46 8.83
N TYR A 43 4.40 -2.75 9.59
CA TYR A 43 3.06 -3.05 9.11
C TYR A 43 2.00 -2.12 9.69
N THR A 44 2.40 -0.98 10.26
CA THR A 44 1.48 0.08 10.71
C THR A 44 1.80 1.38 10.00
N THR A 45 0.86 1.89 9.22
CA THR A 45 0.97 3.21 8.61
C THR A 45 1.18 4.29 9.68
N ALA A 46 2.04 5.28 9.40
CA ALA A 46 2.25 6.39 10.31
C ALA A 46 0.92 7.12 10.58
N PRO A 47 0.69 7.66 11.80
CA PRO A 47 -0.54 8.42 12.11
C PRO A 47 -0.83 9.59 11.15
N GLY A 48 0.22 10.13 10.52
CA GLY A 48 0.10 11.16 9.48
C GLY A 48 -0.55 10.67 8.19
N THR A 49 -0.33 9.41 7.82
CA THR A 49 -0.85 8.78 6.61
C THR A 49 -2.38 8.68 6.66
N ASP A 50 -2.94 8.21 7.77
CA ASP A 50 -4.40 8.14 7.97
C ASP A 50 -5.07 9.52 7.86
N ARG A 51 -4.40 10.58 8.35
CA ARG A 51 -4.90 11.95 8.23
C ARG A 51 -4.96 12.40 6.77
N ILE A 52 -3.95 12.06 5.99
CA ILE A 52 -3.89 12.38 4.55
C ILE A 52 -4.99 11.62 3.81
N LEU A 53 -5.14 10.31 4.05
CA LEU A 53 -6.20 9.51 3.42
C LEU A 53 -7.60 10.06 3.70
N ARG A 54 -7.89 10.45 4.95
CA ARG A 54 -9.18 11.06 5.32
C ARG A 54 -9.40 12.46 4.74
N SER A 55 -8.35 13.14 4.30
CA SER A 55 -8.44 14.47 3.69
C SER A 55 -8.79 14.44 2.20
N ILE A 56 -8.74 13.26 1.57
CA ILE A 56 -9.07 13.06 0.16
C ILE A 56 -10.57 13.32 -0.05
N LYS A 57 -10.89 14.37 -0.81
CA LYS A 57 -12.28 14.78 -1.10
C LYS A 57 -12.83 14.18 -2.39
N GLU A 58 -11.96 13.97 -3.37
CA GLU A 58 -12.30 13.49 -4.69
C GLU A 58 -11.50 12.21 -4.99
N PRO A 59 -12.02 11.28 -5.80
CA PRO A 59 -11.34 10.01 -6.06
C PRO A 59 -9.95 10.19 -6.70
N ILE A 60 -9.01 9.36 -6.26
CA ILE A 60 -7.66 9.23 -6.81
C ILE A 60 -7.50 7.81 -7.37
N ASN A 61 -7.06 7.72 -8.62
CA ASN A 61 -6.70 6.44 -9.22
C ASN A 61 -5.18 6.26 -9.11
N LEU A 62 -4.75 5.12 -8.60
CA LEU A 62 -3.36 4.70 -8.56
C LEU A 62 -3.16 3.55 -9.54
N TYR A 63 -2.11 3.63 -10.35
CA TYR A 63 -1.72 2.62 -11.33
C TYR A 63 -0.34 2.10 -10.97
N LEU A 64 -0.29 0.92 -10.35
CA LEU A 64 0.95 0.19 -10.08
C LEU A 64 1.32 -0.60 -11.34
N PHE A 65 2.36 -0.15 -12.04
CA PHE A 65 2.94 -0.90 -13.16
C PHE A 65 4.03 -1.80 -12.61
N PHE A 66 3.83 -3.12 -12.68
CA PHE A 66 4.77 -4.09 -12.16
C PHE A 66 4.90 -5.31 -13.08
N SER A 67 6.06 -5.44 -13.73
CA SER A 67 6.40 -6.57 -14.59
C SER A 67 6.73 -7.83 -13.78
N GLU A 68 5.69 -8.53 -13.30
CA GLU A 68 5.81 -9.67 -12.39
C GLU A 68 6.75 -10.77 -12.91
N LYS A 69 6.61 -11.13 -14.19
CA LYS A 69 7.39 -12.22 -14.82
C LYS A 69 8.89 -11.91 -14.87
N THR A 70 9.23 -10.67 -15.19
CA THR A 70 10.61 -10.19 -15.24
C THR A 70 11.18 -10.09 -13.83
N ALA A 71 10.41 -9.56 -12.87
CA ALA A 71 10.81 -9.45 -11.48
C ALA A 71 10.97 -10.81 -10.77
N ALA A 72 10.26 -11.86 -11.22
CA ALA A 72 10.33 -13.19 -10.63
C ALA A 72 11.73 -13.81 -10.67
N GLN A 73 12.59 -13.37 -11.60
CA GLN A 73 13.98 -13.81 -11.74
C GLN A 73 14.93 -13.10 -10.75
N LEU A 74 14.45 -12.08 -10.05
CA LEU A 74 15.21 -11.23 -9.13
C LEU A 74 14.58 -11.32 -7.73
N PRO A 75 15.02 -12.24 -6.85
CA PRO A 75 14.33 -12.55 -5.59
C PRO A 75 14.09 -11.34 -4.67
N ARG A 76 15.07 -10.43 -4.60
CA ARG A 76 14.96 -9.18 -3.81
C ARG A 76 13.86 -8.28 -4.34
N LEU A 77 13.82 -8.08 -5.66
CA LEU A 77 12.83 -7.25 -6.32
C LEU A 77 11.44 -7.86 -6.24
N LYS A 78 11.31 -9.19 -6.42
CA LYS A 78 10.04 -9.91 -6.25
C LYS A 78 9.46 -9.67 -4.85
N THR A 79 10.27 -9.86 -3.82
CA THR A 79 9.84 -9.66 -2.43
C THR A 79 9.40 -8.23 -2.18
N TYR A 80 10.18 -7.26 -2.66
CA TYR A 80 9.84 -5.84 -2.51
C TYR A 80 8.58 -5.46 -3.30
N GLY A 81 8.38 -5.99 -4.51
CA GLY A 81 7.17 -5.77 -5.31
C GLY A 81 5.90 -6.26 -4.63
N VAL A 82 5.96 -7.41 -3.94
CA VAL A 82 4.85 -7.89 -3.11
C VAL A 82 4.54 -6.89 -1.98
N ARG A 83 5.57 -6.40 -1.27
CA ARG A 83 5.39 -5.42 -0.18
C ARG A 83 4.78 -4.11 -0.68
N VAL A 84 5.25 -3.59 -1.82
CA VAL A 84 4.68 -2.37 -2.42
C VAL A 84 3.22 -2.57 -2.77
N ARG A 85 2.86 -3.71 -3.38
CA ARG A 85 1.46 -4.03 -3.68
C ARG A 85 0.60 -4.09 -2.43
N GLU A 86 1.01 -4.88 -1.44
CA GLU A 86 0.27 -5.05 -0.19
C GLU A 86 0.08 -3.71 0.54
N PHE A 87 1.11 -2.86 0.54
CA PHE A 87 1.04 -1.51 1.11
C PHE A 87 0.01 -0.63 0.37
N LEU A 88 0.01 -0.63 -0.97
CA LEU A 88 -0.95 0.15 -1.76
C LEU A 88 -2.38 -0.37 -1.60
N GLU A 89 -2.57 -1.69 -1.53
CA GLU A 89 -3.87 -2.32 -1.26
C GLU A 89 -4.39 -1.94 0.13
N GLU A 90 -3.53 -1.87 1.13
CA GLU A 90 -3.87 -1.41 2.46
C GLU A 90 -4.31 0.06 2.47
N LEU A 91 -3.58 0.95 1.78
CA LEU A 91 -4.00 2.36 1.64
C LEU A 91 -5.36 2.48 0.94
N ALA A 92 -5.57 1.71 -0.13
CA ALA A 92 -6.85 1.69 -0.85
C ALA A 92 -8.00 1.24 0.07
N ALA A 93 -7.81 0.17 0.83
CA ALA A 93 -8.79 -0.33 1.78
C ALA A 93 -9.11 0.68 2.90
N ARG A 94 -8.09 1.41 3.39
CA ARG A 94 -8.23 2.43 4.44
C ARG A 94 -8.82 3.76 3.95
N SER A 95 -8.78 4.01 2.64
CA SER A 95 -9.29 5.25 2.03
C SER A 95 -10.80 5.41 2.05
N ASN A 96 -11.56 4.35 2.40
CA ASN A 96 -13.02 4.33 2.36
C ASN A 96 -13.58 4.62 0.94
N GLY A 97 -12.91 4.09 -0.10
CA GLY A 97 -13.37 4.14 -1.49
C GLY A 97 -12.94 5.39 -2.26
N THR A 98 -12.11 6.27 -1.68
CA THR A 98 -11.57 7.45 -2.37
C THR A 98 -10.27 7.15 -3.12
N LEU A 99 -9.60 6.04 -2.83
CA LEU A 99 -8.37 5.62 -3.50
C LEU A 99 -8.57 4.28 -4.22
N HIS A 100 -8.35 4.28 -5.53
CA HIS A 100 -8.66 3.16 -6.44
C HIS A 100 -7.34 2.62 -6.99
N LEU A 101 -6.96 1.41 -6.58
CA LEU A 101 -5.72 0.78 -7.04
C LEU A 101 -5.97 -0.11 -8.26
N HIS A 102 -5.18 0.14 -9.31
CA HIS A 102 -5.07 -0.69 -10.49
C HIS A 102 -3.67 -1.29 -10.56
N VAL A 103 -3.59 -2.61 -10.64
CA VAL A 103 -2.33 -3.33 -10.80
C VAL A 103 -2.22 -3.78 -12.25
N ILE A 104 -1.17 -3.34 -12.94
CA ILE A 104 -0.97 -3.52 -14.38
C ILE A 104 0.39 -4.21 -14.58
N ASP A 105 0.40 -5.31 -15.35
CA ASP A 105 1.62 -5.98 -15.80
C ASP A 105 1.89 -5.59 -17.27
N PRO A 106 2.65 -4.51 -17.53
CA PRO A 106 2.88 -4.03 -18.89
C PRO A 106 3.69 -5.06 -19.66
N GLN A 107 3.06 -5.68 -20.67
CA GLN A 107 3.77 -6.58 -21.58
C GLN A 107 4.56 -5.77 -22.61
N PRO A 108 5.68 -6.31 -23.13
CA PRO A 108 6.43 -5.64 -24.20
C PRO A 108 5.57 -5.34 -25.42
N PHE A 109 5.70 -4.14 -25.97
CA PHE A 109 4.97 -3.64 -27.13
C PHE A 109 3.44 -3.63 -26.94
N SER A 110 2.97 -3.32 -25.72
CA SER A 110 1.54 -3.23 -25.39
C SER A 110 1.10 -1.82 -25.05
N GLU A 111 -0.21 -1.54 -25.15
CA GLU A 111 -0.79 -0.25 -24.75
C GLU A 111 -0.50 0.10 -23.27
N ASP A 112 -0.36 -0.90 -22.41
CA ASP A 112 -0.02 -0.70 -21.00
C ASP A 112 1.43 -0.23 -20.81
N GLU A 113 2.34 -0.60 -21.72
CA GLU A 113 3.71 -0.09 -21.74
C GLU A 113 3.75 1.39 -22.14
N ASP A 114 3.00 1.75 -23.18
CA ASP A 114 2.85 3.13 -23.64
C ASP A 114 2.23 3.98 -22.52
N ARG A 115 1.15 3.48 -21.90
CA ARG A 115 0.49 4.14 -20.76
C ARG A 115 1.43 4.33 -19.57
N ALA A 116 2.26 3.35 -19.24
CA ALA A 116 3.24 3.49 -18.16
C ALA A 116 4.17 4.69 -18.42
N SER A 117 4.68 4.78 -19.66
CA SER A 117 5.58 5.85 -20.09
C SER A 117 4.89 7.22 -20.10
N GLU A 118 3.66 7.31 -20.62
CA GLU A 118 2.85 8.53 -20.63
C GLU A 118 2.57 9.05 -19.22
N LEU A 119 2.29 8.15 -18.28
CA LEU A 119 2.05 8.49 -16.88
C LEU A 119 3.34 8.70 -16.08
N GLY A 120 4.52 8.64 -16.71
CA GLY A 120 5.80 8.98 -16.09
C GLY A 120 6.51 7.83 -15.36
N VAL A 121 6.02 6.59 -15.50
CA VAL A 121 6.73 5.38 -15.04
C VAL A 121 7.73 4.94 -16.11
N ARG A 122 8.94 4.58 -15.69
CA ARG A 122 10.04 4.25 -16.62
C ARG A 122 10.48 2.80 -16.46
N GLY A 123 10.70 2.15 -17.61
CA GLY A 123 11.35 0.84 -17.66
C GLY A 123 12.83 0.94 -17.27
N ALA A 124 13.29 -0.01 -16.46
CA ALA A 124 14.70 -0.23 -16.16
C ALA A 124 15.20 -1.46 -16.93
N PRO A 125 16.34 -1.39 -17.64
CA PRO A 125 16.90 -2.56 -18.30
C PRO A 125 17.42 -3.55 -17.27
N VAL A 126 17.02 -4.82 -17.38
CA VAL A 126 17.48 -5.89 -16.49
C VAL A 126 17.96 -7.13 -17.25
N GLY A 127 18.93 -7.80 -16.65
CA GLY A 127 19.48 -9.06 -17.16
C GLY A 127 20.30 -8.92 -18.44
N PRO A 128 20.80 -10.05 -18.99
CA PRO A 128 21.68 -10.06 -20.16
C PRO A 128 20.96 -9.69 -21.47
N THR A 129 19.65 -9.91 -21.53
CA THR A 129 18.80 -9.65 -22.70
C THR A 129 18.39 -8.19 -22.82
N GLY A 130 18.66 -7.36 -21.79
CA GLY A 130 18.23 -5.96 -21.75
C GLY A 130 16.71 -5.80 -21.72
N SER A 131 15.99 -6.80 -21.19
CA SER A 131 14.53 -6.74 -21.07
C SER A 131 14.13 -5.59 -20.16
N GLN A 132 13.10 -4.83 -20.55
CA GLN A 132 12.59 -3.73 -19.74
C GLN A 132 11.77 -4.28 -18.57
N LEU A 133 12.08 -3.78 -17.38
CA LEU A 133 11.35 -4.03 -16.15
C LEU A 133 10.63 -2.75 -15.76
N TYR A 134 9.31 -2.79 -15.71
CA TYR A 134 8.51 -1.72 -15.12
C TYR A 134 8.21 -2.05 -13.66
N PHE A 135 8.52 -1.13 -12.77
CA PHE A 135 8.17 -1.23 -11.35
C PHE A 135 8.02 0.17 -10.77
N GLY A 136 6.88 0.80 -11.00
CA GLY A 136 6.61 2.17 -10.58
C GLY A 136 5.13 2.43 -10.36
N LEU A 137 4.81 3.63 -9.89
CA LEU A 137 3.45 4.04 -9.54
C LEU A 137 3.11 5.34 -10.23
N ALA A 138 1.96 5.37 -10.90
CA ALA A 138 1.35 6.62 -11.34
C ALA A 138 0.06 6.87 -10.56
N GLY A 139 -0.33 8.14 -10.46
CA GLY A 139 -1.63 8.50 -9.91
C GLY A 139 -2.26 9.67 -10.64
N THR A 140 -3.59 9.65 -10.68
CA THR A 140 -4.42 10.70 -11.27
C THR A 140 -5.51 11.11 -10.29
N ASN A 141 -5.94 12.38 -10.36
CA ASN A 141 -7.14 12.84 -9.67
C ASN A 141 -8.28 13.09 -10.68
N SER A 142 -9.42 13.55 -10.18
CA SER A 142 -10.63 13.95 -10.92
C SER A 142 -10.48 15.17 -11.83
N THR A 143 -9.34 15.85 -11.77
CA THR A 143 -8.99 16.99 -12.64
C THR A 143 -7.80 16.59 -13.52
N ASP A 144 -6.98 17.55 -13.98
CA ASP A 144 -5.78 17.28 -14.78
C ASP A 144 -4.54 16.97 -13.93
N GLY A 145 -4.74 16.55 -12.67
CA GLY A 145 -3.66 16.29 -11.73
C GLY A 145 -3.03 14.92 -11.99
N HIS A 146 -1.72 14.91 -12.24
CA HIS A 146 -0.93 13.71 -12.44
C HIS A 146 0.35 13.74 -11.58
N ALA A 147 0.73 12.59 -11.04
CA ALA A 147 1.97 12.42 -10.29
C ALA A 147 2.49 10.99 -10.44
N ALA A 148 3.81 10.80 -10.38
CA ALA A 148 4.43 9.50 -10.61
C ALA A 148 5.68 9.27 -9.77
N ILE A 149 5.86 8.02 -9.37
CA ILE A 149 7.12 7.43 -8.90
C ILE A 149 7.66 6.63 -10.08
N ALA A 150 8.69 7.15 -10.73
CA ALA A 150 9.21 6.60 -11.97
C ALA A 150 9.68 5.14 -11.84
N PHE A 151 10.28 4.80 -10.70
CA PHE A 151 10.74 3.46 -10.37
C PHE A 151 10.88 3.28 -8.85
N PHE A 152 10.45 2.14 -8.32
CA PHE A 152 10.63 1.74 -6.94
C PHE A 152 11.98 1.05 -6.77
N ASP A 153 12.92 1.76 -6.17
CA ASP A 153 14.25 1.25 -5.86
C ASP A 153 14.22 0.40 -4.56
N PRO A 154 14.58 -0.90 -4.60
CA PRO A 154 14.69 -1.73 -3.40
C PRO A 154 15.70 -1.24 -2.36
N ASP A 155 16.66 -0.39 -2.75
CA ASP A 155 17.61 0.23 -1.83
C ASP A 155 17.00 1.42 -1.07
N LYS A 156 15.82 1.89 -1.47
CA LYS A 156 15.09 3.01 -0.86
C LYS A 156 13.76 2.58 -0.24
N GLU A 157 13.63 1.31 0.13
CA GLU A 157 12.43 0.73 0.73
C GLU A 157 11.96 1.51 1.98
N GLU A 158 12.88 2.06 2.78
CA GLU A 158 12.55 2.88 3.95
C GLU A 158 11.78 4.17 3.63
N PHE A 159 11.85 4.66 2.38
CA PHE A 159 11.14 5.86 1.92
C PHE A 159 9.81 5.55 1.23
N LEU A 160 9.44 4.27 1.07
CA LEU A 160 8.25 3.85 0.32
C LEU A 160 6.98 4.57 0.79
N GLU A 161 6.73 4.56 2.11
CA GLU A 161 5.55 5.21 2.66
C GLU A 161 5.56 6.72 2.38
N TYR A 162 6.70 7.38 2.61
CA TYR A 162 6.81 8.82 2.38
C TYR A 162 6.55 9.18 0.91
N ASP A 163 7.16 8.49 -0.04
CA ASP A 163 7.05 8.80 -1.46
C ASP A 163 5.62 8.59 -1.99
N VAL A 164 4.98 7.49 -1.60
CA VAL A 164 3.59 7.19 -1.97
C VAL A 164 2.63 8.19 -1.33
N VAL A 165 2.77 8.47 -0.04
CA VAL A 165 1.89 9.40 0.68
C VAL A 165 2.05 10.83 0.17
N LYS A 166 3.27 11.23 -0.20
CA LYS A 166 3.53 12.52 -0.85
C LYS A 166 2.85 12.60 -2.21
N LEU A 167 2.92 11.55 -3.02
CA LEU A 167 2.21 11.47 -4.31
C LEU A 167 0.69 11.64 -4.10
N ILE A 168 0.12 10.89 -3.15
CA ILE A 168 -1.31 10.99 -2.81
C ILE A 168 -1.66 12.40 -2.33
N TYR A 169 -0.85 12.99 -1.46
CA TYR A 169 -1.08 14.34 -0.93
C TYR A 169 -1.08 15.40 -2.05
N GLN A 170 -0.16 15.29 -3.02
CA GLN A 170 -0.10 16.17 -4.18
C GLN A 170 -1.36 16.07 -5.04
N LEU A 171 -1.87 14.85 -5.26
CA LEU A 171 -3.10 14.62 -6.02
C LEU A 171 -4.35 15.10 -5.27
N ALA A 172 -4.39 14.94 -3.96
CA ALA A 172 -5.48 15.41 -3.10
C ALA A 172 -5.50 16.94 -2.92
N ASN A 173 -4.34 17.60 -3.08
CA ASN A 173 -4.18 19.04 -2.87
C ASN A 173 -3.55 19.71 -4.11
N PRO A 174 -4.27 19.82 -5.23
CA PRO A 174 -3.72 20.38 -6.48
C PRO A 174 -3.28 21.85 -6.33
N LYS A 175 -3.91 22.61 -5.43
CA LYS A 175 -3.49 23.96 -5.08
C LYS A 175 -2.41 23.91 -4.01
N LYS A 176 -1.16 24.19 -4.40
CA LYS A 176 -0.04 24.24 -3.47
C LYS A 176 -0.21 25.41 -2.48
N PRO A 177 0.11 25.23 -1.20
CA PRO A 177 0.14 26.33 -0.24
C PRO A 177 1.21 27.35 -0.66
N VAL A 178 0.86 28.63 -0.62
CA VAL A 178 1.81 29.73 -0.91
C VAL A 178 2.66 29.96 0.34
N VAL A 179 3.98 29.76 0.21
CA VAL A 179 4.94 30.05 1.29
C VAL A 179 5.57 31.42 1.01
N ALA A 180 5.25 32.41 1.85
CA ALA A 180 5.87 33.73 1.77
C ALA A 180 7.18 33.77 2.56
N TRP A 181 8.22 34.33 1.96
CA TRP A 181 9.49 34.62 2.65
C TRP A 181 9.44 36.05 3.19
N LEU A 182 9.39 36.21 4.52
CA LEU A 182 9.64 37.51 5.15
C LEU A 182 11.12 37.61 5.50
N SER A 183 11.81 38.56 4.86
CA SER A 183 13.19 38.92 5.20
C SER A 183 13.26 40.40 5.51
N SER A 184 13.93 40.75 6.61
CA SER A 184 14.30 42.13 6.95
C SER A 184 15.62 42.55 6.31
N LEU A 185 16.32 41.63 5.64
CA LEU A 185 17.59 41.87 4.96
C LEU A 185 17.36 42.09 3.46
N PRO A 186 18.10 43.01 2.82
CA PRO A 186 18.04 43.19 1.37
C PRO A 186 18.46 41.88 0.70
N MET A 187 17.51 41.29 -0.03
CA MET A 187 17.76 40.13 -0.88
C MET A 187 17.96 40.65 -2.31
N THR A 188 19.21 40.64 -2.78
CA THR A 188 19.57 40.77 -4.20
C THR A 188 19.79 39.40 -4.81
#